data_AF-A0A3B4WJA7-F1
#
_entry.id   AF-A0A3B4WJA7-F1
#
_cell.length_a   1.000
_cell.length_b   1.000
_cell.length_c   1.000
_cell.angle_alpha   90.00
_cell.angle_beta   90.00
_cell.angle_gamma   90.00
#
_symmetry.space_group_name_H-M   'P 1'
#
loop_
_entity.id
_entity.type
_entity.pdbx_description
1 polymer ?
#
loop_
_entity_poly.entity_id
_entity_poly.type
_entity_poly.pdbx_seq_one_letter_code
_entity_poly.pdbx_strand_id
1 'polypeptide(L)' 'MVDLGADSLDAVELIMAIEEAFDIEIPDEEAESMTTPAECVAAIKTKLG' A
#
# COMPACT_ATOMS: atom_id res chain seq x y z
N MET A 1 -2.22 -4.74 19.93
CA MET A 1 -1.41 -4.03 18.93
C MET A 1 -1.91 -4.55 17.61
N VAL A 2 -2.94 -3.90 17.09
CA VAL A 2 -3.58 -4.29 15.83
C VAL A 2 -2.62 -3.81 14.76
N ASP A 3 -1.80 -4.75 14.27
CA ASP A 3 -1.18 -4.66 12.95
C ASP A 3 -2.22 -4.09 12.00
N LEU A 4 -1.81 -3.15 11.16
CA LEU A 4 -2.63 -2.58 10.10
C LEU A 4 -3.47 -3.72 9.51
N GLY A 5 -4.77 -3.72 9.80
CA GLY A 5 -5.64 -4.82 9.42
C GLY A 5 -5.71 -4.81 7.90
N ALA A 6 -4.79 -5.48 7.22
CA ALA A 6 -4.86 -5.69 5.78
C ALA A 6 -6.03 -6.64 5.41
N ASP A 7 -6.72 -7.17 6.43
CA ASP A 7 -8.08 -7.74 6.41
C ASP A 7 -9.19 -6.66 6.30
N SER A 8 -8.95 -5.45 6.83
CA SER A 8 -9.92 -4.35 6.85
C SER A 8 -9.91 -3.60 5.51
N LEU A 9 -11.10 -3.47 4.92
CA LEU A 9 -11.38 -2.76 3.66
C LEU A 9 -10.59 -1.44 3.51
N ASP A 10 -10.37 -0.72 4.61
CA ASP A 10 -9.67 0.57 4.66
C ASP A 10 -8.25 0.53 4.08
N ALA A 11 -7.50 -0.55 4.29
CA ALA A 11 -6.15 -0.69 3.75
C ALA A 11 -6.15 -0.96 2.25
N VAL A 12 -7.11 -1.78 1.79
CA VAL A 12 -7.30 -2.09 0.35
C VAL A 12 -7.73 -0.83 -0.41
N GLU A 13 -8.68 -0.07 0.14
CA GLU A 13 -9.13 1.20 -0.45
C GLU A 13 -7.99 2.22 -0.55
N LEU A 14 -7.11 2.30 0.47
CA LEU A 14 -5.95 3.18 0.46
C LEU A 14 -4.97 2.80 -0.66
N ILE A 15 -4.67 1.51 -0.81
CA ILE A 15 -3.75 1.00 -1.85
C ILE A 15 -4.32 1.27 -3.23
N MET A 16 -5.60 0.96 -3.47
CA MET A 16 -6.26 1.24 -4.75
C MET A 16 -6.26 2.74 -5.09
N ALA A 17 -6.48 3.62 -4.11
CA ALA A 17 -6.42 5.07 -4.32
C ALA A 17 -5.00 5.55 -4.64
N ILE A 18 -3.97 4.92 -4.05
CA ILE A 18 -2.56 5.19 -4.35
C ILE A 18 -2.22 4.74 -5.78
N GLU A 19 -2.61 3.53 -6.16
CA GLU A 19 -2.43 2.97 -7.51
C GLU A 19 -3.02 3.89 -8.58
N GLU A 20 -4.28 4.33 -8.39
CA GLU A 20 -4.94 5.23 -9.32
C GLU A 20 -4.32 6.64 -9.33
N ALA A 21 -3.96 7.19 -8.17
CA ALA A 21 -3.40 8.54 -8.07
C ALA A 21 -2.01 8.68 -8.72
N PHE A 22 -1.22 7.60 -8.70
CA PHE A 22 0.15 7.58 -9.19
C PHE A 22 0.34 6.77 -10.48
N ASP A 23 -0.73 6.15 -10.99
CA ASP A 23 -0.72 5.24 -12.15
C ASP A 23 0.32 4.12 -11.97
N ILE A 24 0.33 3.52 -10.78
CA ILE A 24 1.23 2.42 -10.37
C ILE A 24 0.43 1.16 -10.05
N GLU A 25 1.12 0.02 -10.03
CA GLU A 25 0.54 -1.28 -9.66
C GLU A 25 1.35 -1.87 -8.49
N ILE A 26 0.67 -2.17 -7.39
CA ILE A 26 1.24 -2.72 -6.16
C ILE A 26 0.78 -4.18 -6.04
N PRO A 27 1.70 -5.16 -6.16
CA PRO A 27 1.36 -6.57 -6.01
C PRO A 27 0.81 -6.87 -4.61
N ASP A 28 -0.13 -7.81 -4.52
CA ASP A 28 -0.70 -8.25 -3.23
C ASP A 28 0.38 -8.68 -2.22
N GLU A 29 1.46 -9.33 -2.67
CA GLU A 29 2.59 -9.72 -1.80
C GLU A 29 3.34 -8.50 -1.18
N GLU A 30 3.45 -7.39 -1.93
CA GLU A 30 3.97 -6.13 -1.41
C GLU A 30 2.94 -5.46 -0.49
N ALA A 31 1.66 -5.48 -0.87
CA ALA A 31 0.58 -4.93 -0.06
C ALA A 31 0.44 -5.63 1.30
N GLU A 32 0.55 -6.96 1.33
CA GLU A 32 0.49 -7.78 2.55
C GLU A 32 1.69 -7.52 3.49
N SER A 33 2.83 -7.10 2.93
CA SER A 33 4.03 -6.75 3.70
C SER A 33 4.10 -5.27 4.09
N MET A 34 3.26 -4.41 3.52
CA MET A 34 3.10 -3.01 3.92
C MET A 34 2.23 -2.89 5.17
N THR A 35 2.87 -2.93 6.33
CA THR A 35 2.19 -2.82 7.64
C THR A 35 2.25 -1.42 8.22
N THR A 36 3.09 -0.55 7.65
CA THR A 36 3.29 0.81 8.15
C THR A 36 3.18 1.87 7.05
N PRO A 37 2.75 3.10 7.38
CA PRO A 37 2.73 4.20 6.41
C PRO A 37 4.10 4.51 5.81
N ALA A 38 5.18 4.22 6.53
CA ALA A 38 6.55 4.43 6.04
C ALA A 38 6.90 3.47 4.89
N GLU A 39 6.50 2.21 4.99
CA GLU A 39 6.69 1.20 3.94
C GLU A 39 5.88 1.56 2.69
N CYS A 40 4.63 2.01 2.85
CA CYS A 40 3.82 2.50 1.72
C CYS A 40 4.51 3.63 0.95
N VAL A 41 5.02 4.64 1.67
CA VAL A 41 5.70 5.77 1.03
C VAL A 41 6.99 5.32 0.33
N ALA A 42 7.71 4.34 0.87
CA ALA A 42 8.91 3.79 0.25
C ALA A 42 8.59 3.01 -1.04
N ALA A 43 7.52 2.21 -1.04
CA ALA A 43 7.06 1.47 -2.21
C ALA A 43 6.66 2.42 -3.35
N ILE A 44 5.86 3.45 -3.05
CA ILE A 44 5.45 4.48 -4.01
C ILE A 44 6.66 5.19 -4.62
N LYS A 45 7.62 5.62 -3.79
CA LYS A 45 8.84 6.29 -4.26
C LYS A 45 9.69 5.42 -5.18
N THR A 46 9.71 4.10 -4.94
CA THR A 46 10.47 3.16 -5.76
C THR A 46 9.81 2.96 -7.12
N LYS A 47 8.48 3.00 -7.20
CA LYS A 47 7.72 2.83 -8.45
C LYS A 47 7.68 4.10 -9.31
N LEU A 48 7.76 5.29 -8.68
CA LEU A 48 7.76 6.60 -9.35
C LEU A 48 9.15 7.09 -9.79
N GLY A 49 10.22 6.36 -9.43
CA GLY A 49 11.61 6.69 -9.79
C GLY A 49 12.09 5.91 -11.00
#